data_AF-A0A0U1L6L6-F1
#
_entry.id   AF-A0A0U1L6L6-F1
#
_cell.length_a   1.000
_cell.length_b   1.000
_cell.length_c   1.000
_cell.angle_alpha   90.00
_cell.angle_beta   90.00
_cell.angle_gamma   90.00
#
_symmetry.space_group_name_H-M   'P 1'
#
loop_
_entity.id
_entity.type
_entity.pdbx_description
1 polymer ?
#
loop_
_entity_poly.entity_id
_entity_poly.type
_entity_poly.pdbx_seq_one_letter_code
_entity_poly.pdbx_strand_id
1 'polypeptide(L)'
;MAGNCLNKEILYIYNSNYRYISKILSKNGRILLKIIEKTYINNKLFEEGCMVLTNQNILDALSTAVVEMDEDGAKAAAQATIDAGMGAFEAITEGLVKGMNIVGDKYEEQEYFIPEVLLCSDAMLAGLEILKPYLPKDYNQNAEKVVIGVVEGDTHDIGKNIVKIMLETGGFEVYDLGRNVPLQAFADKVEEVGATVVAMATLMTTTMDGMQVVIRELEKRGLRDKVTVIIGGGPISQAFADEIKADIYATDANVAVRKLKNRQEAVA
;
A
#
# COMPACT_ATOMS: atom_id res chain seq x y z
N MET A 1 6.49 -34.89 -23.39
CA MET A 1 6.37 -35.98 -22.40
C MET A 1 5.23 -35.63 -21.45
N ALA A 2 4.05 -36.17 -21.73
CA ALA A 2 2.88 -36.08 -20.86
C ALA A 2 2.98 -37.25 -19.86
N GLY A 3 3.03 -36.96 -18.57
CA GLY A 3 3.23 -38.00 -17.55
C GLY A 3 2.76 -37.58 -16.17
N ASN A 4 1.60 -38.14 -15.78
CA ASN A 4 1.12 -38.38 -14.42
C ASN A 4 0.75 -37.19 -13.52
N CYS A 5 -0.52 -36.79 -13.61
CA CYS A 5 -1.23 -36.03 -12.58
C CYS A 5 -2.43 -36.88 -12.11
N LEU A 6 -2.44 -37.27 -10.83
CA LEU A 6 -3.51 -38.06 -10.21
C LEU A 6 -4.44 -37.08 -9.49
N ASN A 7 -5.69 -37.03 -9.95
CA ASN A 7 -6.79 -36.14 -9.53
C ASN A 7 -6.61 -34.64 -9.85
N LYS A 8 -7.59 -34.13 -10.60
CA LYS A 8 -7.79 -32.70 -10.89
C LYS A 8 -9.01 -32.24 -10.11
N GLU A 9 -8.81 -31.43 -9.08
CA GLU A 9 -9.89 -30.63 -8.49
C GLU A 9 -9.72 -29.18 -8.96
N ILE A 10 -10.78 -28.63 -9.56
CA ILE A 10 -10.84 -27.21 -9.92
C ILE A 10 -11.13 -26.46 -8.62
N LEU A 11 -10.22 -25.59 -8.18
CA LEU A 11 -10.37 -24.88 -6.91
C LEU A 11 -11.02 -23.51 -7.07
N TYR A 12 -10.62 -22.71 -8.06
CA TYR A 12 -11.13 -21.34 -8.22
C TYR A 12 -11.19 -20.89 -9.69
N ILE A 13 -12.17 -20.03 -9.99
CA ILE A 13 -12.40 -19.40 -11.30
C ILE A 13 -12.03 -17.92 -11.18
N TYR A 14 -11.21 -17.42 -12.10
CA TYR A 14 -10.78 -16.02 -12.12
C TYR A 14 -11.00 -15.38 -13.49
N ASN A 15 -11.84 -14.34 -13.51
CA ASN A 15 -12.05 -13.40 -14.61
C ASN A 15 -12.94 -13.85 -15.80
N SER A 16 -13.63 -12.88 -16.41
CA SER A 16 -14.44 -12.93 -17.64
C SER A 16 -13.69 -13.42 -18.90
N ASN A 17 -12.36 -13.52 -18.85
CA ASN A 17 -11.50 -14.04 -19.93
C ASN A 17 -10.96 -15.48 -19.68
N TYR A 18 -11.57 -16.25 -18.78
CA TYR A 18 -11.35 -17.71 -18.61
C TYR A 18 -9.91 -18.14 -18.23
N ARG A 19 -9.36 -17.62 -17.14
CA ARG A 19 -8.17 -18.18 -16.47
C ARG A 19 -8.59 -19.13 -15.34
N TYR A 20 -7.97 -20.31 -15.25
CA TYR A 20 -8.29 -21.35 -14.25
C TYR A 20 -7.08 -21.64 -13.37
N ILE A 21 -7.28 -21.85 -12.07
CA ILE A 21 -6.26 -22.44 -11.20
C ILE A 21 -6.77 -23.82 -10.76
N SER A 22 -6.07 -24.87 -11.19
CA SER A 22 -6.38 -26.27 -10.83
C SER A 22 -5.37 -26.81 -9.84
N LYS A 23 -5.83 -27.47 -8.77
CA LYS A 23 -4.93 -28.18 -7.85
C LYS A 23 -4.61 -29.54 -8.41
N ILE A 24 -3.32 -29.80 -8.56
CA ILE A 24 -2.79 -31.10 -8.97
C ILE A 24 -1.89 -31.61 -7.83
N LEU A 25 -2.26 -32.76 -7.27
CA LEU A 25 -1.40 -33.45 -6.33
C LEU A 25 -0.32 -34.22 -7.09
N SER A 26 0.95 -33.89 -6.86
CA SER A 26 2.07 -34.70 -7.35
C SER A 26 2.19 -35.97 -6.52
N LYS A 27 2.59 -37.09 -7.15
CA LYS A 27 2.83 -38.39 -6.49
C LYS A 27 3.78 -38.33 -5.28
N ASN A 28 4.58 -37.27 -5.14
CA ASN A 28 5.56 -37.10 -4.07
C ASN A 28 5.07 -36.20 -2.91
N GLY A 29 3.76 -35.94 -2.81
CA GLY A 29 3.18 -35.15 -1.71
C GLY A 29 3.36 -33.63 -1.82
N ARG A 30 3.91 -33.13 -2.93
CA ARG A 30 3.97 -31.69 -3.23
C ARG A 30 2.67 -31.23 -3.90
N ILE A 31 2.10 -30.13 -3.41
CA ILE A 31 0.97 -29.46 -4.06
C ILE A 31 1.51 -28.72 -5.30
N LEU A 32 1.05 -29.12 -6.48
CA LEU A 32 1.27 -28.36 -7.72
C LEU A 32 -0.04 -27.66 -8.03
N LEU A 33 -0.16 -26.37 -7.77
CA LEU A 33 -1.23 -25.59 -8.39
C LEU A 33 -0.83 -25.39 -9.87
N LYS A 34 -1.77 -25.54 -10.79
CA LYS A 34 -1.57 -25.34 -12.23
C LYS A 34 -2.50 -24.23 -12.66
N ILE A 35 -1.92 -23.08 -12.99
CA ILE A 35 -2.61 -22.02 -13.72
C ILE A 35 -2.76 -22.52 -15.16
N ILE A 36 -4.01 -22.58 -15.64
CA ILE A 36 -4.38 -22.91 -17.01
C ILE A 36 -5.02 -21.65 -17.58
N GLU A 37 -4.35 -21.00 -18.53
CA GLU A 37 -5.02 -20.03 -19.39
C GLU A 37 -5.77 -20.78 -20.48
N LYS A 38 -7.06 -20.48 -20.68
CA LYS A 38 -7.80 -20.95 -21.85
C LYS A 38 -8.22 -19.76 -22.68
N THR A 39 -7.56 -19.58 -23.81
CA THR A 39 -7.97 -18.62 -24.82
C THR A 39 -8.82 -19.33 -25.86
N TYR A 40 -10.02 -18.79 -26.14
CA TYR A 40 -10.86 -19.24 -27.25
C TYR A 40 -10.54 -18.42 -28.50
N ILE A 41 -9.97 -19.06 -29.52
CA ILE A 41 -9.82 -18.47 -30.86
C ILE A 41 -10.63 -19.34 -31.82
N ASN A 42 -11.62 -18.76 -32.52
CA ASN A 42 -12.49 -19.47 -33.47
C ASN A 42 -13.15 -20.75 -32.90
N ASN A 43 -13.73 -20.67 -31.69
CA ASN A 43 -14.38 -21.81 -31.01
C ASN A 43 -13.46 -23.03 -30.75
N LYS A 44 -12.13 -22.87 -30.85
CA LYS A 44 -11.14 -23.86 -30.41
C LYS A 44 -10.56 -23.45 -29.06
N LEU A 45 -10.55 -24.39 -28.13
CA LEU A 45 -9.77 -24.30 -26.89
C LEU A 45 -8.29 -24.47 -27.21
N PHE A 46 -7.48 -23.50 -26.84
CA PHE A 46 -6.02 -23.62 -26.76
C PHE A 46 -5.62 -23.67 -25.28
N GLU A 47 -4.92 -24.73 -24.85
CA GLU A 47 -4.30 -24.82 -23.52
C GLU A 47 -2.85 -24.34 -23.65
N GLU A 48 -2.53 -23.17 -23.09
CA GLU A 48 -1.14 -22.74 -22.94
C GLU A 48 -0.65 -23.04 -21.52
N GLY A 49 0.43 -23.83 -21.44
CA GLY A 49 1.34 -23.86 -20.29
C GLY A 49 0.95 -24.69 -19.06
N CYS A 50 1.97 -25.23 -18.40
CA CYS A 50 1.92 -25.72 -17.03
C CYS A 50 2.95 -24.93 -16.24
N MET A 51 2.51 -23.92 -15.48
CA MET A 51 3.42 -23.16 -14.63
C MET A 51 3.59 -23.89 -13.30
N VAL A 52 4.84 -24.15 -12.89
CA VAL A 52 5.14 -24.64 -11.54
C VAL A 52 4.89 -23.47 -10.58
N LEU A 53 4.07 -23.62 -9.54
CA LEU A 53 4.04 -22.60 -8.48
C LEU A 53 5.38 -22.58 -7.77
N THR A 54 6.16 -21.56 -8.10
CA THR A 54 7.27 -21.10 -7.29
C THR A 54 6.75 -20.02 -6.36
N ASN A 55 7.48 -19.77 -5.28
CA ASN A 55 7.21 -18.62 -4.41
C ASN A 55 7.15 -17.33 -5.24
N GLN A 56 8.09 -17.15 -6.18
CA GLN A 56 8.10 -15.98 -7.05
C GLN A 56 6.82 -15.80 -7.86
N ASN A 57 6.25 -16.87 -8.42
CA ASN A 57 5.02 -16.76 -9.22
C ASN A 57 3.80 -16.34 -8.39
N ILE A 58 3.76 -16.70 -7.10
CA ILE A 58 2.70 -16.25 -6.18
C ILE A 58 2.86 -14.76 -5.87
N LEU A 59 4.10 -14.32 -5.59
CA LEU A 59 4.42 -12.91 -5.35
C LEU A 59 4.08 -12.04 -6.57
N ASP A 60 4.46 -12.50 -7.77
CA ASP A 60 4.15 -11.81 -9.01
C ASP A 60 2.64 -11.76 -9.26
N ALA A 61 1.90 -12.85 -8.96
CA ALA A 61 0.45 -12.87 -9.07
C ALA A 61 -0.24 -11.88 -8.10
N LEU A 62 0.24 -11.78 -6.85
CA LEU A 62 -0.24 -10.77 -5.89
C LEU A 62 0.01 -9.36 -6.43
N SER A 63 1.23 -9.09 -6.92
CA SER A 63 1.60 -7.80 -7.48
C SER A 63 0.77 -7.45 -8.72
N THR A 64 0.59 -8.38 -9.64
CA THR A 64 -0.23 -8.18 -10.86
C THR A 64 -1.68 -7.95 -10.53
N ALA A 65 -2.25 -8.70 -9.58
CA ALA A 65 -3.65 -8.53 -9.19
C ALA A 65 -3.92 -7.12 -8.64
N VAL A 66 -2.99 -6.56 -7.86
CA VAL A 66 -3.08 -5.16 -7.39
C VAL A 66 -3.05 -4.18 -8.56
N VAL A 67 -2.06 -4.31 -9.45
CA VAL A 67 -1.90 -3.40 -10.61
C VAL A 67 -3.11 -3.45 -11.54
N GLU A 68 -3.67 -4.64 -11.77
CA GLU A 68 -4.81 -4.86 -12.67
C GLU A 68 -6.17 -4.64 -12.00
N MET A 69 -6.22 -4.13 -10.76
CA MET A 69 -7.45 -3.87 -10.01
C MET A 69 -8.32 -5.13 -9.80
N ASP A 70 -7.68 -6.30 -9.70
CA ASP A 70 -8.33 -7.61 -9.56
C ASP A 70 -8.37 -8.03 -8.08
N GLU A 71 -9.38 -7.53 -7.34
CA GLU A 71 -9.58 -7.89 -5.92
C GLU A 71 -9.66 -9.39 -5.69
N ASP A 72 -10.43 -10.00 -6.56
CA ASP A 72 -10.66 -11.40 -6.54
C ASP A 72 -9.25 -12.05 -6.76
N GLY A 73 -8.46 -11.60 -7.74
CA GLY A 73 -7.17 -12.20 -8.09
C GLY A 73 -6.19 -12.13 -6.91
N ALA A 74 -6.23 -11.01 -6.18
CA ALA A 74 -5.48 -10.81 -4.97
C ALA A 74 -5.90 -11.79 -3.86
N LYS A 75 -7.20 -12.03 -3.67
CA LYS A 75 -7.70 -13.04 -2.72
C LYS A 75 -7.21 -14.44 -3.06
N ALA A 76 -7.26 -14.82 -4.34
CA ALA A 76 -6.82 -16.14 -4.78
C ALA A 76 -5.31 -16.34 -4.63
N ALA A 77 -4.51 -15.34 -5.00
CA ALA A 77 -3.07 -15.39 -4.82
C ALA A 77 -2.68 -15.40 -3.34
N ALA A 78 -3.39 -14.64 -2.49
CA ALA A 78 -3.21 -14.67 -1.04
C ALA A 78 -3.55 -16.04 -0.45
N GLN A 79 -4.63 -16.69 -0.89
CA GLN A 79 -4.94 -18.05 -0.47
C GLN A 79 -3.86 -19.05 -0.93
N ALA A 80 -3.32 -18.87 -2.15
CA ALA A 80 -2.23 -19.70 -2.66
C ALA A 80 -0.94 -19.56 -1.84
N THR A 81 -0.64 -18.36 -1.32
CA THR A 81 0.46 -18.14 -0.35
C THR A 81 0.31 -19.06 0.86
N ILE A 82 -0.88 -19.08 1.47
CA ILE A 82 -1.16 -19.88 2.67
C ILE A 82 -1.09 -21.38 2.35
N ASP A 83 -1.71 -21.79 1.26
CA ASP A 83 -1.72 -23.18 0.80
C ASP A 83 -0.31 -23.72 0.48
N ALA A 84 0.59 -22.84 0.02
CA ALA A 84 1.98 -23.17 -0.27
C ALA A 84 2.90 -23.14 0.98
N GLY A 85 2.39 -22.68 2.13
CA GLY A 85 3.19 -22.51 3.35
C GLY A 85 4.23 -21.39 3.27
N MET A 86 4.03 -20.41 2.36
CA MET A 86 4.85 -19.20 2.28
C MET A 86 4.54 -18.27 3.45
N GLY A 87 5.55 -17.51 3.89
CA GLY A 87 5.35 -16.50 4.92
C GLY A 87 4.42 -15.37 4.46
N ALA A 88 3.36 -15.10 5.23
CA ALA A 88 2.42 -14.01 4.94
C ALA A 88 3.11 -12.63 4.89
N PHE A 89 4.18 -12.44 5.69
CA PHE A 89 5.03 -11.24 5.64
C PHE A 89 5.56 -10.99 4.24
N GLU A 90 6.26 -11.99 3.70
CA GLU A 90 6.92 -11.92 2.38
C GLU A 90 5.88 -11.68 1.27
N ALA A 91 4.73 -12.34 1.36
CA ALA A 91 3.63 -12.13 0.41
C ALA A 91 3.05 -10.71 0.43
N ILE A 92 2.95 -10.10 1.61
CA ILE A 92 2.50 -8.71 1.72
C ILE A 92 3.56 -7.77 1.16
N THR A 93 4.82 -7.89 1.58
CA THR A 93 5.88 -6.93 1.21
C THR A 93 6.32 -7.07 -0.24
N GLU A 94 6.62 -8.29 -0.68
CA GLU A 94 7.16 -8.57 -2.02
C GLU A 94 6.08 -8.82 -3.08
N GLY A 95 4.82 -8.98 -2.66
CA GLY A 95 3.66 -9.14 -3.54
C GLY A 95 2.76 -7.91 -3.55
N LEU A 96 1.94 -7.75 -2.52
CA LEU A 96 0.90 -6.71 -2.47
C LEU A 96 1.49 -5.28 -2.48
N VAL A 97 2.43 -5.00 -1.58
CA VAL A 97 3.10 -3.68 -1.49
C VAL A 97 3.91 -3.38 -2.74
N LYS A 98 4.59 -4.40 -3.31
CA LYS A 98 5.27 -4.26 -4.60
C LYS A 98 4.31 -3.87 -5.72
N GLY A 99 3.13 -4.49 -5.77
CA GLY A 99 2.08 -4.09 -6.71
C GLY A 99 1.66 -2.63 -6.54
N MET A 100 1.49 -2.18 -5.30
CA MET A 100 1.16 -0.78 -5.03
C MET A 100 2.29 0.19 -5.40
N ASN A 101 3.56 -0.20 -5.25
CA ASN A 101 4.69 0.63 -5.70
C ASN A 101 4.61 0.87 -7.21
N ILE A 102 4.31 -0.16 -8.01
CA ILE A 102 4.12 -0.04 -9.46
C ILE A 102 2.92 0.86 -9.78
N VAL A 103 1.83 0.76 -9.03
CA VAL A 103 0.67 1.67 -9.15
C VAL A 103 1.07 3.13 -8.88
N GLY A 104 1.95 3.35 -7.90
CA GLY A 104 2.57 4.65 -7.63
C GLY A 104 3.33 5.20 -8.83
N ASP A 105 4.20 4.38 -9.44
CA ASP A 105 4.95 4.75 -10.65
C ASP A 105 4.01 5.08 -11.82
N LYS A 106 2.97 4.24 -12.05
CA LYS A 106 1.97 4.47 -13.09
C LYS A 106 1.18 5.76 -12.91
N TYR A 107 0.88 6.14 -11.67
CA TYR A 107 0.25 7.42 -11.38
C TYR A 107 1.19 8.60 -11.66
N GLU A 108 2.49 8.48 -11.35
CA GLU A 108 3.49 9.51 -11.67
C GLU A 108 3.66 9.70 -13.18
N GLU A 109 3.62 8.61 -13.93
CA GLU A 109 3.67 8.59 -15.39
C GLU A 109 2.35 9.02 -16.05
N GLN A 110 1.32 9.37 -15.26
CA GLN A 110 -0.03 9.74 -15.71
C GLN A 110 -0.74 8.63 -16.51
N GLU A 111 -0.35 7.37 -16.30
CA GLU A 111 -1.06 6.21 -16.84
C GLU A 111 -2.31 5.92 -16.00
N TYR A 112 -2.20 6.03 -14.67
CA TYR A 112 -3.30 5.86 -13.73
C TYR A 112 -3.70 7.18 -13.09
N PHE A 113 -5.00 7.35 -12.81
CA PHE A 113 -5.53 8.47 -12.06
C PHE A 113 -6.05 8.00 -10.70
N ILE A 114 -6.59 8.94 -9.92
CA ILE A 114 -7.11 8.66 -8.57
C ILE A 114 -8.12 7.49 -8.56
N PRO A 115 -9.08 7.37 -9.48
CA PRO A 115 -10.01 6.24 -9.49
C PRO A 115 -9.31 4.88 -9.61
N GLU A 116 -8.31 4.76 -10.49
CA GLU A 116 -7.56 3.51 -10.68
C GLU A 116 -6.75 3.16 -9.42
N VAL A 117 -6.11 4.14 -8.78
CA VAL A 117 -5.39 3.94 -7.51
C VAL A 117 -6.33 3.41 -6.43
N LEU A 118 -7.56 3.96 -6.34
CA LEU A 118 -8.55 3.50 -5.35
C LEU A 118 -8.93 2.04 -5.58
N LEU A 119 -9.17 1.65 -6.85
CA LEU A 119 -9.46 0.26 -7.19
C LEU A 119 -8.28 -0.67 -6.92
N CYS A 120 -7.04 -0.22 -7.17
CA CYS A 120 -5.83 -0.97 -6.82
C CYS A 120 -5.70 -1.15 -5.29
N SER A 121 -6.05 -0.12 -4.52
CA SER A 121 -6.10 -0.17 -3.05
C SER A 121 -7.12 -1.20 -2.57
N ASP A 122 -8.31 -1.24 -3.17
CA ASP A 122 -9.34 -2.22 -2.83
C ASP A 122 -8.84 -3.64 -3.09
N ALA A 123 -8.16 -3.87 -4.23
CA ALA A 123 -7.54 -5.15 -4.54
C ALA A 123 -6.43 -5.55 -3.56
N MET A 124 -5.57 -4.61 -3.18
CA MET A 124 -4.56 -4.83 -2.14
C MET A 124 -5.19 -5.20 -0.80
N LEU A 125 -6.20 -4.45 -0.36
CA LEU A 125 -6.89 -4.68 0.92
C LEU A 125 -7.55 -6.05 0.96
N ALA A 126 -8.21 -6.45 -0.14
CA ALA A 126 -8.80 -7.78 -0.30
C ALA A 126 -7.79 -8.92 -0.10
N GLY A 127 -6.58 -8.82 -0.68
CA GLY A 127 -5.51 -9.80 -0.44
C GLY A 127 -4.97 -9.74 0.98
N LEU A 128 -4.81 -8.53 1.53
CA LEU A 128 -4.30 -8.31 2.89
C LEU A 128 -5.23 -8.92 3.96
N GLU A 129 -6.55 -8.82 3.79
CA GLU A 129 -7.53 -9.42 4.72
C GLU A 129 -7.33 -10.92 4.92
N ILE A 130 -6.90 -11.64 3.87
CA ILE A 130 -6.62 -13.07 3.92
C ILE A 130 -5.28 -13.36 4.58
N LEU A 131 -4.26 -12.54 4.33
CA LEU A 131 -2.90 -12.76 4.85
C LEU A 131 -2.75 -12.32 6.32
N LYS A 132 -3.51 -11.30 6.75
CA LYS A 132 -3.40 -10.68 8.07
C LYS A 132 -3.53 -11.64 9.26
N PRO A 133 -4.45 -12.63 9.28
CA PRO A 133 -4.53 -13.62 10.36
C PRO A 133 -3.29 -14.50 10.52
N TYR A 134 -2.45 -14.60 9.49
CA TYR A 134 -1.25 -15.44 9.45
C TYR A 134 0.03 -14.65 9.78
N LEU A 135 -0.10 -13.36 10.04
CA LEU A 135 1.01 -12.54 10.49
C LEU A 135 1.33 -12.81 11.98
N PRO A 136 2.61 -12.76 12.36
CA PRO A 136 2.99 -12.71 13.77
C PRO A 136 2.28 -11.54 14.47
N LYS A 137 1.92 -11.70 15.74
CA LYS A 137 1.29 -10.63 16.53
C LYS A 137 2.11 -9.35 16.59
N ASP A 138 3.41 -9.45 16.37
CA ASP A 138 4.36 -8.35 16.42
C ASP A 138 4.68 -7.76 15.02
N TYR A 139 4.05 -8.25 13.95
CA TYR A 139 4.31 -7.82 12.57
C TYR A 139 4.25 -6.30 12.38
N ASN A 140 3.21 -5.67 12.94
CA ASN A 140 2.97 -4.26 12.76
C ASN A 140 3.78 -3.38 13.73
N GLN A 141 4.58 -3.96 14.64
CA GLN A 141 5.38 -3.17 15.60
C GLN A 141 6.50 -2.37 14.92
N ASN A 142 6.89 -2.79 13.71
CA ASN A 142 7.95 -2.13 12.93
C ASN A 142 7.42 -1.16 11.88
N ALA A 143 6.10 -1.07 11.67
CA ALA A 143 5.54 -0.11 10.72
C ALA A 143 5.81 1.31 11.22
N GLU A 144 6.34 2.16 10.35
CA GLU A 144 6.57 3.55 10.72
C GLU A 144 5.23 4.25 10.92
N LYS A 145 5.07 4.90 12.08
CA LYS A 145 3.82 5.54 12.49
C LYS A 145 3.77 6.98 12.01
N VAL A 146 2.69 7.33 11.32
CA VAL A 146 2.44 8.67 10.77
C VAL A 146 1.21 9.27 11.41
N VAL A 147 1.33 10.49 11.96
CA VAL A 147 0.17 11.30 12.36
C VAL A 147 -0.16 12.25 11.22
N ILE A 148 -1.40 12.20 10.70
CA ILE A 148 -1.83 13.05 9.57
C ILE A 148 -3.08 13.88 9.93
N GLY A 149 -3.16 15.11 9.45
CA GLY A 149 -4.35 15.96 9.65
C GLY A 149 -4.37 17.23 8.81
N VAL A 150 -5.56 17.80 8.61
CA VAL A 150 -5.72 19.17 8.10
C VAL A 150 -5.74 20.13 9.28
N VAL A 151 -4.88 21.16 9.22
CA VAL A 151 -4.67 22.11 10.33
C VAL A 151 -5.95 22.88 10.70
N GLU A 152 -5.96 23.41 11.92
CA GLU A 152 -7.06 24.19 12.48
C GLU A 152 -7.50 25.32 11.54
N GLY A 153 -8.82 25.51 11.41
CA GLY A 153 -9.43 26.51 10.55
C GLY A 153 -9.63 26.07 9.10
N ASP A 154 -9.16 24.89 8.70
CA ASP A 154 -9.33 24.34 7.34
C ASP A 154 -10.08 22.99 7.37
N THR A 155 -11.01 22.80 6.43
CA THR A 155 -11.86 21.62 6.30
C THR A 155 -11.63 20.80 5.02
N HIS A 156 -10.70 21.23 4.15
CA HIS A 156 -10.44 20.58 2.86
C HIS A 156 -9.58 19.32 3.04
N ASP A 157 -10.22 18.15 3.06
CA ASP A 157 -9.59 16.88 3.43
C ASP A 157 -9.39 15.89 2.28
N ILE A 158 -9.84 16.20 1.06
CA ILE A 158 -9.73 15.29 -0.08
C ILE A 158 -8.27 14.92 -0.34
N GLY A 159 -7.38 15.91 -0.46
CA GLY A 159 -5.94 15.66 -0.66
C GLY A 159 -5.32 14.87 0.49
N LYS A 160 -5.66 15.20 1.74
CA LYS A 160 -5.22 14.45 2.94
C LYS A 160 -5.68 13.00 2.91
N ASN A 161 -6.91 12.72 2.49
CA ASN A 161 -7.45 11.36 2.40
C ASN A 161 -6.71 10.54 1.33
N ILE A 162 -6.36 11.15 0.20
CA ILE A 162 -5.54 10.48 -0.82
C ILE A 162 -4.14 10.18 -0.27
N VAL A 163 -3.49 11.14 0.39
CA VAL A 163 -2.18 10.93 1.04
C VAL A 163 -2.26 9.79 2.08
N LYS A 164 -3.30 9.76 2.91
CA LYS A 164 -3.54 8.68 3.88
C LYS A 164 -3.57 7.33 3.20
N ILE A 165 -4.41 7.16 2.17
CA ILE A 165 -4.55 5.88 1.47
C ILE A 165 -3.19 5.45 0.91
N MET A 166 -2.47 6.36 0.26
CA MET A 166 -1.15 6.07 -0.31
C MET A 166 -0.09 5.71 0.75
N LEU A 167 -0.16 6.29 1.95
CA LEU A 167 0.70 5.92 3.07
C LEU A 167 0.35 4.54 3.62
N GLU A 168 -0.93 4.26 3.84
CA GLU A 168 -1.40 2.95 4.33
C GLU A 168 -1.01 1.84 3.35
N THR A 169 -1.23 2.04 2.05
CA THR A 169 -0.83 1.09 1.01
C THR A 169 0.70 1.05 0.82
N GLY A 170 1.39 2.13 1.18
CA GLY A 170 2.84 2.23 1.25
C GLY A 170 3.48 1.50 2.43
N GLY A 171 2.70 0.90 3.33
CA GLY A 171 3.19 0.14 4.49
C GLY A 171 3.36 0.94 5.78
N PHE A 172 2.86 2.18 5.83
CA PHE A 172 2.88 3.01 7.03
C PHE A 172 1.67 2.72 7.93
N GLU A 173 1.85 2.88 9.25
CA GLU A 173 0.74 2.88 10.20
C GLU A 173 0.22 4.31 10.38
N VAL A 174 -0.96 4.62 9.82
CA VAL A 174 -1.47 6.00 9.74
C VAL A 174 -2.51 6.28 10.84
N TYR A 175 -2.24 7.31 11.64
CA TYR A 175 -3.12 7.89 12.65
C TYR A 175 -3.71 9.20 12.11
N ASP A 176 -4.93 9.10 11.58
CA ASP A 176 -5.64 10.23 10.97
C ASP A 176 -6.43 11.03 12.01
N LEU A 177 -6.02 12.29 12.23
CA LEU A 177 -6.71 13.24 13.11
C LEU A 177 -7.91 13.91 12.42
N GLY A 178 -8.07 13.74 11.11
CA GLY A 178 -9.16 14.31 10.33
C GLY A 178 -8.89 15.73 9.87
N ARG A 179 -9.88 16.61 10.04
CA ARG A 179 -9.87 18.00 9.56
C ARG A 179 -10.25 19.00 10.63
N ASN A 180 -9.87 20.25 10.44
CA ASN A 180 -9.99 21.31 11.45
C ASN A 180 -9.36 20.84 12.78
N VAL A 181 -8.16 20.29 12.68
CA VAL A 181 -7.48 19.62 13.81
C VAL A 181 -6.84 20.68 14.71
N PRO A 182 -7.17 20.70 16.02
CA PRO A 182 -6.49 21.58 16.97
C PRO A 182 -4.98 21.41 16.91
N LEU A 183 -4.24 22.51 16.87
CA LEU A 183 -2.80 22.47 16.56
C LEU A 183 -1.99 21.64 17.59
N GLN A 184 -2.42 21.62 18.85
CA GLN A 184 -1.79 20.81 19.90
C GLN A 184 -2.01 19.30 19.72
N ALA A 185 -3.13 18.90 19.10
CA ALA A 185 -3.51 17.50 18.96
C ALA A 185 -2.51 16.70 18.11
N PHE A 186 -1.78 17.36 17.20
CA PHE A 186 -0.70 16.74 16.45
C PHE A 186 0.42 16.27 17.40
N ALA A 187 0.92 17.15 18.26
CA ALA A 187 1.98 16.81 19.20
C ALA A 187 1.49 15.82 20.28
N ASP A 188 0.24 15.96 20.75
CA ASP A 188 -0.37 15.01 21.67
C ASP A 188 -0.41 13.60 21.08
N LYS A 189 -0.87 13.46 19.83
CA LYS A 189 -0.97 12.15 19.18
C LYS A 189 0.40 11.55 18.90
N VAL A 190 1.37 12.37 18.47
CA VAL A 190 2.76 11.93 18.24
C VAL A 190 3.34 11.29 19.50
N GLU A 191 3.17 11.95 20.64
CA GLU A 191 3.65 11.47 21.94
C GLU A 191 2.91 10.21 22.39
N GLU A 192 1.59 10.16 22.22
CA GLU A 192 0.74 9.02 22.58
C GLU A 192 1.13 7.74 21.84
N VAL A 193 1.36 7.81 20.54
CA VAL A 193 1.55 6.61 19.69
C VAL A 193 3.01 6.33 19.37
N GLY A 194 3.91 7.28 19.68
CA GLY A 194 5.32 7.21 19.32
C GLY A 194 5.54 7.38 17.81
N ALA A 195 4.81 8.30 17.18
CA ALA A 195 4.95 8.56 15.75
C ALA A 195 6.28 9.24 15.42
N THR A 196 6.89 8.86 14.30
CA THR A 196 8.13 9.45 13.78
C THR A 196 7.88 10.35 12.57
N VAL A 197 6.63 10.46 12.12
CA VAL A 197 6.22 11.35 11.03
C VAL A 197 4.98 12.15 11.43
N VAL A 198 4.98 13.44 11.11
CA VAL A 198 3.82 14.33 11.19
C VAL A 198 3.55 14.90 9.80
N ALA A 199 2.37 14.60 9.25
CA ALA A 199 1.91 15.06 7.96
C ALA A 199 0.78 16.10 8.13
N MET A 200 1.01 17.32 7.65
CA MET A 200 0.04 18.41 7.75
C MET A 200 -0.40 18.88 6.36
N ALA A 201 -1.70 19.10 6.20
CA ALA A 201 -2.29 19.65 4.99
C ALA A 201 -3.05 20.96 5.25
N THR A 202 -3.04 21.86 4.27
CA THR A 202 -3.95 23.02 4.18
C THR A 202 -4.23 23.38 2.72
N LEU A 203 -5.42 23.87 2.42
CA LEU A 203 -5.77 24.48 1.13
C LEU A 203 -5.97 26.00 1.24
N MET A 204 -5.94 26.58 2.44
CA MET A 204 -6.17 28.00 2.68
C MET A 204 -4.91 28.72 3.14
N THR A 205 -4.59 29.85 2.51
CA THR A 205 -3.43 30.68 2.91
C THR A 205 -3.55 31.20 4.34
N THR A 206 -4.78 31.42 4.82
CA THR A 206 -5.06 31.93 6.17
C THR A 206 -4.73 30.94 7.29
N THR A 207 -4.54 29.65 6.98
CA THR A 207 -4.26 28.61 7.99
C THR A 207 -2.85 28.04 7.89
N MET A 208 -2.03 28.53 6.94
CA MET A 208 -0.65 28.09 6.74
C MET A 208 0.20 28.24 8.01
N ASP A 209 0.11 29.38 8.69
CA ASP A 209 0.88 29.66 9.91
C ASP A 209 0.58 28.68 11.05
N GLY A 210 -0.57 27.99 11.01
CA GLY A 210 -0.90 26.91 11.91
C GLY A 210 0.13 25.78 11.88
N MET A 211 0.71 25.48 10.72
CA MET A 211 1.78 24.47 10.59
C MET A 211 3.02 24.83 11.40
N GLN A 212 3.41 26.12 11.41
CA GLN A 212 4.55 26.58 12.20
C GLN A 212 4.26 26.49 13.71
N VAL A 213 3.00 26.70 14.12
CA VAL A 213 2.59 26.50 15.53
C VAL A 213 2.75 25.04 15.94
N VAL A 214 2.36 24.09 15.09
CA VAL A 214 2.56 22.65 15.35
C VAL A 214 4.05 22.32 15.51
N ILE A 215 4.91 22.82 14.61
CA ILE A 215 6.37 22.63 14.71
C ILE A 215 6.92 23.16 16.04
N ARG A 216 6.52 24.38 16.43
CA ARG A 216 6.91 24.95 17.73
C ARG A 216 6.40 24.12 18.92
N GLU A 217 5.23 23.50 18.80
CA GLU A 217 4.70 22.64 19.85
C GLU A 217 5.52 21.35 19.99
N LEU A 218 5.95 20.76 18.87
CA LEU A 218 6.90 19.64 18.86
C LEU A 218 8.25 20.03 19.47
N GLU A 219 8.75 21.24 19.21
CA GLU A 219 9.99 21.76 19.80
C GLU A 219 9.88 21.91 21.32
N LYS A 220 8.80 22.53 21.82
CA LYS A 220 8.58 22.71 23.26
C LYS A 220 8.57 21.39 24.04
N ARG A 221 8.09 20.32 23.41
CA ARG A 221 8.02 18.98 24.00
C ARG A 221 9.28 18.13 23.77
N GLY A 222 10.29 18.68 23.09
CA GLY A 222 11.52 17.93 22.76
C GLY A 222 11.28 16.76 21.80
N LEU A 223 10.20 16.84 21.00
CA LEU A 223 9.83 15.83 20.00
C LEU A 223 10.36 16.18 18.60
N ARG A 224 10.62 17.47 18.32
CA ARG A 224 10.97 17.96 16.97
C ARG A 224 12.11 17.19 16.30
N ASP A 225 13.17 16.86 17.04
CA ASP A 225 14.34 16.16 16.49
C ASP A 225 14.09 14.66 16.24
N LYS A 226 13.00 14.11 16.76
CA LYS A 226 12.62 12.69 16.64
C LYS A 226 11.57 12.46 15.55
N VAL A 227 11.02 13.53 14.99
CA VAL A 227 9.93 13.45 14.01
C VAL A 227 10.31 14.15 12.73
N THR A 228 9.96 13.54 11.62
CA THR A 228 9.98 14.18 10.31
C THR A 228 8.65 14.89 10.08
N VAL A 229 8.71 16.18 9.84
CA VAL A 229 7.56 17.02 9.52
C VAL A 229 7.44 17.15 8.02
N ILE A 230 6.35 16.62 7.46
CA ILE A 230 5.97 16.77 6.06
C ILE A 230 4.75 17.68 5.92
N ILE A 231 4.81 18.64 5.00
CA ILE A 231 3.72 19.57 4.74
C ILE A 231 3.33 19.57 3.26
N GLY A 232 2.06 19.87 2.99
CA GLY A 232 1.55 19.99 1.63
C GLY A 232 0.20 20.69 1.55
N GLY A 233 -0.31 20.75 0.31
CA GLY A 233 -1.57 21.38 -0.05
C GLY A 233 -1.39 22.63 -0.93
N GLY A 234 -2.48 23.08 -1.55
CA GLY A 234 -2.43 24.01 -2.70
C GLY A 234 -1.63 25.31 -2.52
N PRO A 235 -1.68 26.01 -1.37
CA PRO A 235 -0.93 27.25 -1.19
C PRO A 235 0.51 27.02 -0.67
N ILE A 236 0.90 25.78 -0.37
CA ILE A 236 2.22 25.47 0.19
C ILE A 236 3.29 25.53 -0.91
N SER A 237 4.49 25.96 -0.54
CA SER A 237 5.66 25.98 -1.39
C SER A 237 6.89 25.48 -0.63
N GLN A 238 7.95 25.11 -1.35
CA GLN A 238 9.23 24.77 -0.74
C GLN A 238 9.77 25.93 0.12
N ALA A 239 9.65 27.17 -0.36
CA ALA A 239 10.10 28.35 0.38
C ALA A 239 9.40 28.50 1.73
N PHE A 240 8.08 28.23 1.78
CA PHE A 240 7.34 28.23 3.04
C PHE A 240 7.74 27.07 3.96
N ALA A 241 7.97 25.88 3.40
CA ALA A 241 8.46 24.74 4.17
C ALA A 241 9.81 25.05 4.85
N ASP A 242 10.73 25.66 4.10
CA ASP A 242 12.05 26.05 4.60
C ASP A 242 11.93 27.14 5.69
N GLU A 243 11.04 28.13 5.48
CA GLU A 243 10.77 29.21 6.44
C GLU A 243 10.30 28.67 7.80
N ILE A 244 9.37 27.71 7.79
CA ILE A 244 8.84 27.12 9.02
C ILE A 244 9.68 25.95 9.54
N LYS A 245 10.76 25.59 8.84
CA LYS A 245 11.63 24.45 9.14
C LYS A 245 10.91 23.10 9.12
N ALA A 246 10.01 22.90 8.17
CA ALA A 246 9.50 21.56 7.84
C ALA A 246 10.60 20.76 7.11
N ASP A 247 10.63 19.45 7.30
CA ASP A 247 11.66 18.60 6.71
C ASP A 247 11.36 18.25 5.25
N ILE A 248 10.07 18.11 4.92
CA ILE A 248 9.62 17.71 3.59
C ILE A 248 8.46 18.59 3.14
N TYR A 249 8.58 19.15 1.95
CA TYR A 249 7.45 19.64 1.17
C TYR A 249 7.05 18.59 0.13
N ALA A 250 5.75 18.28 0.08
CA ALA A 250 5.16 17.43 -0.96
C ALA A 250 4.06 18.17 -1.74
N THR A 251 4.17 18.11 -3.07
CA THR A 251 3.21 18.71 -4.01
C THR A 251 1.92 17.91 -4.13
N ASP A 252 2.00 16.61 -3.87
CA ASP A 252 0.91 15.64 -4.01
C ASP A 252 1.20 14.39 -3.17
N ALA A 253 0.25 13.45 -3.19
CA ALA A 253 0.31 12.23 -2.40
C ALA A 253 1.48 11.31 -2.78
N ASN A 254 1.84 11.20 -4.05
CA ASN A 254 2.93 10.33 -4.48
C ASN A 254 4.27 10.88 -4.04
N VAL A 255 4.49 12.18 -4.21
CA VAL A 255 5.71 12.84 -3.71
C VAL A 255 5.83 12.66 -2.20
N ALA A 256 4.73 12.71 -1.45
CA ALA A 256 4.75 12.51 0.00
C ALA A 256 5.25 11.11 0.37
N VAL A 257 4.65 10.06 -0.19
CA VAL A 257 5.04 8.66 0.11
C VAL A 257 6.47 8.38 -0.35
N ARG A 258 6.83 8.79 -1.56
CA ARG A 258 8.16 8.55 -2.13
C ARG A 258 9.26 9.19 -1.28
N LYS A 259 9.10 10.45 -0.89
CA LYS A 259 10.10 11.13 -0.04
C LYS A 259 10.21 10.49 1.35
N LEU A 260 9.09 10.03 1.93
CA LEU A 260 9.11 9.35 3.22
C LEU A 260 9.80 7.99 3.16
N LYS A 261 9.58 7.20 2.09
CA LYS A 261 10.26 5.92 1.84
C LYS A 261 11.75 6.11 1.59
N ASN A 262 12.14 7.03 0.71
CA ASN A 262 13.56 7.29 0.43
C ASN A 262 14.33 7.75 1.67
N ARG A 263 13.67 8.48 2.58
CA ARG A 263 14.24 8.85 3.88
C ARG A 263 14.49 7.61 4.75
N GLN A 264 13.58 6.63 4.79
CA GLN A 264 13.80 5.40 5.54
C GLN A 264 15.05 4.66 5.03
N GLU A 265 15.21 4.56 3.71
CA GLU A 265 16.36 3.89 3.07
C GLU A 265 17.69 4.59 3.33
N ALA A 266 17.70 5.91 3.49
CA ALA A 266 18.91 6.68 3.80
C ALA A 266 19.36 6.55 5.27
N VAL A 267 18.48 6.06 6.15
CA VAL A 267 18.69 5.93 7.60
C VAL A 267 18.88 4.47 8.03
N ALA A 268 18.43 3.51 7.22
CA ALA A 268 18.61 2.07 7.41
C ALA A 268 20.01 1.57 7.00
#